data_AF-A0A060BMV8-F1
#
_entry.id   AF-A0A060BMV8-F1
#
_cell.length_a   1.000
_cell.length_b   1.000
_cell.length_c   1.000
_cell.angle_alpha   90.00
_cell.angle_beta   90.00
_cell.angle_gamma   90.00
#
_symmetry.space_group_name_H-M   'P 1'
#
loop_
_entity.id
_entity.type
_entity.pdbx_description
1 polymer ?
#
loop_
_entity_poly.entity_id
_entity_poly.type
_entity_poly.pdbx_seq_one_letter_code
_entity_poly.pdbx_strand_id
1 'polypeptide(L)'
;KRPVELREALAALSEQTCVDFETIVVVHNPSDEEIEMVKRIVESSGECMRDGVSIVVAKGGTRSRPLNVGFALAKGAYCAICDDDDLPLARWVEAFRDTAMANPGRAIYAYVQTQWWRKEEAGEPGFALEPPQETYCKTFDFIQEIHENRY
;
A
#
# COMPACT_ATOMS: atom_id res chain seq x y z
N LYS A 1 14.66 0.30 -5.66
CA LYS A 1 13.72 -0.47 -4.82
C LYS A 1 13.83 -0.02 -3.37
N ARG A 2 12.78 -0.22 -2.57
CA ARG A 2 12.54 0.44 -1.28
C ARG A 2 12.25 -0.57 -0.15
N PRO A 3 13.27 -1.33 0.30
CA PRO A 3 13.06 -2.42 1.25
C PRO A 3 12.71 -1.97 2.67
N VAL A 4 13.13 -0.76 3.07
CA VAL A 4 12.81 -0.21 4.39
C VAL A 4 11.35 0.21 4.40
N GLU A 5 10.94 0.93 3.36
CA GLU A 5 9.58 1.44 3.20
C GLU A 5 8.58 0.29 3.09
N LEU A 6 8.88 -0.75 2.30
CA LEU A 6 8.04 -1.95 2.23
C LEU A 6 7.87 -2.62 3.61
N ARG A 7 8.93 -2.66 4.42
CA ARG A 7 8.86 -3.20 5.78
C ARG A 7 7.93 -2.36 6.66
N GLU A 8 8.03 -1.03 6.57
CA GLU A 8 7.17 -0.11 7.33
C GLU A 8 5.70 -0.21 6.88
N ALA A 9 5.43 -0.30 5.58
CA ALA A 9 4.09 -0.50 5.04
C ALA A 9 3.47 -1.82 5.53
N LEU A 10 4.22 -2.92 5.50
CA LEU A 10 3.75 -4.22 6.01
C LEU A 10 3.56 -4.20 7.54
N ALA A 11 4.39 -3.47 8.28
CA ALA A 11 4.20 -3.27 9.72
C ALA A 11 2.90 -2.49 9.99
N ALA A 12 2.64 -1.39 9.28
CA ALA A 12 1.41 -0.62 9.40
C ALA A 12 0.15 -1.42 9.02
N LEU A 13 0.24 -2.32 8.03
CA LEU A 13 -0.83 -3.26 7.69
C LEU A 13 -1.03 -4.33 8.78
N SER A 14 0.03 -4.76 9.47
CA SER A 14 -0.07 -5.75 10.55
C SER A 14 -0.79 -5.23 11.79
N GLU A 15 -0.85 -3.90 11.96
CA GLU A 15 -1.48 -3.21 13.09
C GLU A 15 -2.89 -2.69 12.79
N GLN A 16 -3.50 -3.12 11.67
CA GLN A 16 -4.86 -2.71 11.32
C GLN A 16 -5.89 -3.19 12.34
N THR A 17 -6.86 -2.35 12.66
CA THR A 17 -7.99 -2.70 13.54
C THR A 17 -8.95 -3.72 12.90
N CYS A 18 -8.85 -3.92 11.58
CA CYS A 18 -9.60 -4.91 10.83
C CYS A 18 -8.65 -5.90 10.16
N VAL A 19 -8.81 -7.18 10.46
CA VAL A 19 -7.97 -8.28 9.94
C VAL A 19 -8.59 -9.05 8.76
N ASP A 20 -9.78 -8.62 8.30
CA ASP A 20 -10.47 -9.22 7.15
C ASP A 20 -9.97 -8.64 5.82
N PHE A 21 -8.73 -8.97 5.47
CA PHE A 21 -8.12 -8.59 4.20
C PHE A 21 -7.04 -9.58 3.78
N GLU A 22 -6.73 -9.61 2.48
CA GLU A 22 -5.54 -10.26 1.93
C GLU A 22 -4.59 -9.19 1.39
N THR A 23 -3.29 -9.49 1.34
CA THR A 23 -2.29 -8.58 0.76
C THR A 23 -1.58 -9.26 -0.40
N ILE A 24 -1.50 -8.58 -1.54
CA ILE A 24 -0.78 -9.07 -2.72
C ILE A 24 0.37 -8.12 -3.00
N VAL A 25 1.60 -8.54 -2.67
CA VAL A 25 2.82 -7.79 -2.95
C VAL A 25 3.26 -8.10 -4.38
N VAL A 26 3.07 -7.16 -5.30
CA VAL A 26 3.45 -7.33 -6.70
C VAL A 26 4.83 -6.70 -6.96
N VAL A 27 5.83 -7.55 -7.16
CA VAL A 27 7.21 -7.11 -7.42
C VAL A 27 7.40 -6.93 -8.94
N HIS A 28 7.60 -5.69 -9.38
CA HIS A 28 7.73 -5.34 -10.80
C HIS A 28 9.17 -5.49 -11.29
N ASN A 29 9.36 -6.24 -12.38
CA ASN A 29 10.64 -6.54 -13.03
C ASN A 29 11.81 -6.84 -12.06
N PRO A 30 11.67 -7.81 -11.12
CA PRO A 30 12.70 -8.08 -10.15
C PRO A 30 13.84 -8.95 -10.68
N SER A 31 15.02 -8.79 -10.08
CA SER A 31 16.05 -9.83 -10.01
C SER A 31 15.70 -10.90 -8.96
N ASP A 32 16.43 -12.01 -8.98
CA ASP A 32 16.21 -13.10 -8.02
C ASP A 32 16.55 -12.66 -6.58
N GLU A 33 17.59 -11.83 -6.41
CA GLU A 33 17.96 -11.28 -5.11
C GLU A 33 16.87 -10.38 -4.53
N GLU A 34 16.18 -9.62 -5.38
CA GLU A 34 15.10 -8.73 -4.96
C GLU A 34 13.84 -9.50 -4.56
N ILE A 35 13.54 -10.61 -5.24
CA ILE A 35 12.46 -11.52 -4.81
C ILE A 35 12.79 -12.09 -3.43
N GLU A 36 14.03 -12.56 -3.24
CA GLU A 36 14.46 -13.15 -1.98
C GLU A 36 14.50 -12.13 -0.83
N MET A 37 14.82 -10.88 -1.15
CA MET A 37 14.71 -9.77 -0.20
C MET A 37 13.27 -9.53 0.24
N VAL A 38 12.32 -9.49 -0.71
CA VAL A 38 10.88 -9.31 -0.40
C VAL A 38 10.34 -10.47 0.44
N LYS A 39 10.70 -11.71 0.11
CA LYS A 39 10.33 -12.89 0.91
C LYS A 39 10.81 -12.77 2.35
N ARG A 40 12.08 -12.42 2.56
CA ARG A 40 12.63 -12.22 3.90
C ARG A 40 11.94 -11.11 4.69
N ILE A 41 11.54 -10.02 4.02
CA ILE A 41 10.77 -8.95 4.67
C ILE A 41 9.42 -9.49 5.15
N VAL A 42 8.67 -10.18 4.27
CA VAL A 42 7.37 -10.79 4.61
C VAL A 42 7.53 -11.83 5.73
N GLU A 43 8.52 -12.72 5.66
CA GLU A 43 8.81 -13.71 6.69
C GLU A 43 9.19 -13.07 8.04
N SER A 44 9.82 -11.90 8.03
CA SER A 44 10.14 -11.14 9.24
C SER A 44 8.96 -10.31 9.79
N SER A 45 7.83 -10.28 9.09
CA SER A 45 6.63 -9.53 9.50
C SER A 45 5.83 -10.30 10.56
N GLY A 46 4.85 -9.63 11.17
CA GLY A 46 3.93 -10.25 12.15
C GLY A 46 3.17 -11.46 11.57
N GLU A 47 2.71 -12.35 12.44
CA GLU A 47 2.07 -13.63 12.06
C GLU A 47 0.92 -13.45 11.06
N CYS A 48 0.05 -12.46 11.30
CA CYS A 48 -1.06 -12.12 10.39
C CYS A 48 -0.59 -11.80 8.97
N MET A 49 0.55 -11.12 8.81
CA MET A 49 1.08 -10.76 7.50
C MET A 49 1.80 -11.92 6.84
N ARG A 50 2.46 -12.80 7.60
CA ARG A 50 3.14 -13.97 7.03
C ARG A 50 2.19 -14.89 6.27
N ASP A 51 1.01 -15.11 6.83
CA ASP A 51 0.01 -16.01 6.24
C ASP A 51 -0.93 -15.28 5.27
N GLY A 52 -1.12 -13.97 5.46
CA GLY A 52 -2.03 -13.13 4.67
C GLY A 52 -1.42 -12.51 3.42
N VAL A 53 -0.11 -12.63 3.20
CA VAL A 53 0.59 -12.01 2.07
C VAL A 53 0.92 -13.03 0.96
N SER A 54 0.52 -12.71 -0.27
CA SER A 54 0.98 -13.38 -1.49
C SER A 54 2.02 -12.53 -2.22
N ILE A 55 3.18 -13.10 -2.54
CA ILE A 55 4.22 -12.43 -3.34
C ILE A 55 4.09 -12.86 -4.80
N VAL A 56 3.96 -11.89 -5.70
CA VAL A 56 3.74 -12.15 -7.14
C VAL A 56 4.72 -11.34 -7.97
N VAL A 57 5.24 -11.94 -9.04
CA VAL A 57 6.15 -11.26 -9.96
C VAL A 57 5.39 -10.77 -11.20
N ALA A 58 5.49 -9.47 -11.47
CA ALA A 58 5.04 -8.88 -12.73
C ALA A 58 6.23 -8.55 -13.63
N LYS A 59 6.26 -9.09 -14.85
CA LYS A 59 7.30 -8.80 -15.86
C LYS A 59 6.74 -7.96 -17.01
N GLY A 60 7.58 -7.06 -17.53
CA GLY A 60 7.30 -6.17 -18.66
C GLY A 60 6.34 -5.02 -18.32
N GLY A 61 5.95 -4.27 -19.35
CA GLY A 61 4.97 -3.19 -19.24
C GLY A 61 5.43 -1.99 -18.38
N THR A 62 4.49 -1.10 -18.12
CA THR A 62 4.66 0.11 -17.28
C THR A 62 3.97 -0.08 -15.92
N ARG A 63 3.72 1.01 -15.18
CA ARG A 63 3.07 1.00 -13.85
C ARG A 63 1.72 0.28 -13.80
N SER A 64 0.97 0.25 -14.90
CA SER A 64 -0.32 -0.46 -14.94
C SER A 64 -0.18 -1.99 -14.92
N ARG A 65 0.98 -2.53 -15.33
CA ARG A 65 1.22 -3.99 -15.38
C ARG A 65 1.15 -4.64 -14.00
N PRO A 66 1.90 -4.19 -12.97
CA PRO A 66 1.79 -4.77 -11.63
C PRO A 66 0.39 -4.63 -11.05
N LEU A 67 -0.29 -3.49 -11.24
CA LEU A 67 -1.67 -3.29 -10.78
C LEU A 67 -2.63 -4.33 -11.38
N ASN A 68 -2.60 -4.52 -12.69
CA ASN A 68 -3.46 -5.50 -13.37
C ASN A 68 -3.17 -6.94 -12.94
N VAL A 69 -1.91 -7.28 -12.67
CA VAL A 69 -1.54 -8.60 -12.14
C VAL A 69 -2.09 -8.79 -10.73
N GLY A 70 -2.00 -7.78 -9.87
CA GLY A 70 -2.60 -7.80 -8.54
C GLY A 70 -4.13 -7.97 -8.60
N PHE A 71 -4.82 -7.15 -9.38
CA PHE A 71 -6.28 -7.23 -9.53
C PHE A 71 -6.76 -8.59 -10.06
N ALA A 72 -6.01 -9.22 -10.96
CA ALA A 72 -6.38 -10.53 -11.51
C ALA A 72 -6.28 -11.67 -10.48
N LEU A 73 -5.52 -11.48 -9.40
CA LEU A 73 -5.29 -12.48 -8.36
C LEU A 73 -6.09 -12.19 -7.07
N ALA A 74 -6.56 -10.96 -6.91
CA ALA A 74 -7.39 -10.57 -5.78
C ALA A 74 -8.71 -11.37 -5.74
N LYS A 75 -9.09 -11.80 -4.54
CA LYS A 75 -10.29 -12.59 -4.24
C LYS A 75 -11.30 -11.80 -3.41
N GLY A 76 -10.87 -10.71 -2.78
CA GLY A 76 -11.73 -9.80 -2.04
C GLY A 76 -12.82 -9.14 -2.90
N ALA A 77 -13.92 -8.74 -2.27
CA ALA A 77 -15.01 -8.00 -2.94
C ALA A 77 -14.60 -6.58 -3.36
N TYR A 78 -13.58 -6.02 -2.71
CA TYR A 78 -13.00 -4.72 -2.97
C TYR A 78 -11.48 -4.84 -3.03
N CYS A 79 -10.86 -4.02 -3.87
CA CYS A 79 -9.41 -3.90 -3.95
C CYS A 79 -9.03 -2.46 -3.62
N ALA A 80 -8.03 -2.28 -2.77
CA ALA A 80 -7.38 -1.01 -2.52
C ALA A 80 -5.91 -1.11 -2.94
N ILE A 81 -5.36 -0.03 -3.47
CA ILE A 81 -3.96 0.06 -3.85
C ILE A 81 -3.21 0.77 -2.72
N CYS A 82 -2.04 0.25 -2.36
CA CYS A 82 -1.10 0.86 -1.44
C CYS A 82 0.29 0.77 -2.09
N ASP A 83 0.96 1.90 -2.27
CA ASP A 83 2.34 1.90 -2.76
C ASP A 83 3.31 1.48 -1.64
N ASP A 84 4.50 1.02 -2.02
CA ASP A 84 5.50 0.48 -1.08
C ASP A 84 6.17 1.55 -0.20
N ASP A 85 5.92 2.83 -0.48
CA ASP A 85 6.34 4.00 0.29
C ASP A 85 5.23 4.75 1.01
N ASP A 86 4.01 4.20 1.03
CA ASP A 86 2.90 4.74 1.79
C ASP A 86 2.70 3.99 3.12
N LEU A 87 2.15 4.69 4.11
CA LEU A 87 1.81 4.13 5.41
C LEU A 87 0.30 4.17 5.64
N PRO A 88 -0.41 3.03 5.58
CA PRO A 88 -1.81 2.94 5.95
C PRO A 88 -2.01 3.32 7.42
N LEU A 89 -2.97 4.22 7.69
CA LEU A 89 -3.36 4.54 9.07
C LEU A 89 -4.02 3.33 9.74
N ALA A 90 -3.98 3.24 11.07
CA ALA A 90 -4.43 2.05 11.81
C ALA A 90 -5.88 1.58 11.54
N ARG A 91 -6.76 2.49 11.10
CA ARG A 91 -8.17 2.20 10.76
C ARG A 91 -8.43 2.12 9.25
N TRP A 92 -7.40 2.08 8.41
CA TRP A 92 -7.52 2.19 6.95
C TRP A 92 -8.37 1.05 6.37
N VAL A 93 -8.06 -0.21 6.70
CA VAL A 93 -8.84 -1.37 6.24
C VAL A 93 -10.28 -1.33 6.79
N GLU A 94 -10.45 -0.98 8.07
CA GLU A 94 -11.78 -0.85 8.70
C GLU A 94 -12.64 0.21 7.98
N ALA A 95 -12.06 1.36 7.67
CA ALA A 95 -12.75 2.44 6.96
C ALA A 95 -13.18 2.02 5.54
N PHE A 96 -12.32 1.30 4.81
CA PHE A 96 -12.69 0.75 3.50
C PHE A 96 -13.82 -0.27 3.61
N ARG A 97 -13.71 -1.24 4.53
CA ARG A 97 -14.75 -2.25 4.76
C ARG A 97 -16.09 -1.62 5.10
N ASP A 98 -16.12 -0.71 6.07
CA ASP A 98 -17.36 -0.08 6.53
C ASP A 98 -18.01 0.75 5.41
N THR A 99 -17.18 1.48 4.64
CA THR A 99 -17.66 2.26 3.50
C THR A 99 -18.21 1.37 2.39
N ALA A 100 -17.53 0.27 2.07
CA ALA A 100 -17.95 -0.73 1.10
C ALA A 100 -19.28 -1.38 1.48
N MET A 101 -19.44 -1.77 2.74
CA MET A 101 -20.67 -2.39 3.26
C MET A 101 -21.84 -1.41 3.24
N ALA A 102 -21.61 -0.14 3.60
CA ALA A 102 -22.64 0.89 3.58
C ALA A 102 -23.04 1.30 2.15
N ASN A 103 -22.15 1.12 1.16
CA ASN A 103 -22.33 1.60 -0.21
C ASN A 103 -21.92 0.55 -1.25
N PRO A 104 -22.61 -0.60 -1.33
CA PRO A 104 -22.23 -1.68 -2.22
C PRO A 104 -22.27 -1.25 -3.70
N GLY A 105 -21.32 -1.75 -4.49
CA GLY A 105 -21.26 -1.50 -5.94
C GLY A 105 -20.74 -0.12 -6.33
N ARG A 106 -20.16 0.64 -5.39
CA ARG A 106 -19.54 1.95 -5.65
C ARG A 106 -18.03 1.89 -5.55
N ALA A 107 -17.36 2.76 -6.31
CA ALA A 107 -15.96 3.07 -6.07
C ALA A 107 -15.82 3.87 -4.76
N ILE A 108 -14.77 3.57 -4.01
CA ILE A 108 -14.44 4.28 -2.77
C ILE A 108 -13.29 5.23 -3.09
N TYR A 109 -13.50 6.49 -2.74
CA TYR A 109 -12.48 7.52 -2.86
C TYR A 109 -11.84 7.73 -1.49
N ALA A 110 -10.51 7.71 -1.44
CA ALA A 110 -9.72 7.86 -0.23
C ALA A 110 -8.67 8.95 -0.43
N TYR A 111 -8.29 9.57 0.68
CA TYR A 111 -7.33 10.67 0.70
C TYR A 111 -5.96 10.20 1.17
N VAL A 112 -4.94 10.91 0.72
CA VAL A 112 -3.55 10.73 1.17
C VAL A 112 -3.07 12.04 1.79
N GLN A 113 -2.47 11.92 2.97
CA GLN A 113 -1.72 13.00 3.60
C GLN A 113 -0.24 12.79 3.36
N THR A 114 0.50 13.87 3.10
CA THR A 114 1.94 13.83 2.91
C THR A 114 2.64 14.42 4.13
N GLN A 115 3.80 13.90 4.49
CA GLN A 115 4.60 14.44 5.58
C GLN A 115 6.09 14.34 5.21
N TRP A 116 6.87 15.39 5.45
CA TRP A 116 8.33 15.30 5.29
C TRP A 116 8.99 14.61 6.49
N TRP A 117 9.83 13.62 6.20
CA TRP A 117 10.59 12.87 7.18
C TRP A 117 12.09 13.03 6.92
N ARG A 118 12.88 13.16 8.00
CA ARG A 118 14.32 12.98 7.92
C ARG A 118 14.64 11.53 8.24
N LYS A 119 15.31 10.87 7.30
CA LYS A 119 15.97 9.58 7.54
C LYS A 119 17.33 9.88 8.20
N GLU A 120 17.57 9.32 9.37
CA GLU A 120 18.93 9.25 9.92
C GLU A 120 19.71 8.10 9.27
N GLU A 121 20.97 7.87 9.68
CA GLU A 121 21.78 6.78 9.12
C GLU A 121 21.09 5.42 9.25
N ALA A 122 21.50 4.46 8.41
CA ALA A 122 20.84 3.17 8.29
C ALA A 122 20.71 2.46 9.66
N GLY A 123 19.47 2.37 10.17
CA GLY A 123 19.14 1.70 11.43
C GLY A 123 18.52 2.61 12.49
N GLU A 124 18.55 3.93 12.31
CA GLU A 124 17.93 4.88 13.24
C GLU A 124 16.51 5.26 12.81
N PRO A 125 15.56 5.44 13.76
CA PRO A 125 14.19 5.83 13.44
C PRO A 125 14.16 7.23 12.83
N GLY A 126 13.54 7.35 11.66
CA GLY A 126 13.28 8.65 11.06
C GLY A 126 12.34 9.48 11.94
N PHE A 127 12.46 10.81 11.87
CA PHE A 127 11.53 11.71 12.54
C PHE A 127 10.86 12.66 11.55
N ALA A 128 9.58 12.92 11.82
CA ALA A 128 8.80 13.89 11.10
C ALA A 128 9.38 15.30 11.28
N LEU A 129 9.58 16.01 10.17
CA LEU A 129 10.05 17.39 10.17
C LEU A 129 8.90 18.39 10.33
N GLU A 130 7.67 17.94 10.07
CA GLU A 130 6.48 18.77 10.06
C GLU A 130 5.21 17.93 10.34
N PRO A 131 4.06 18.57 10.64
CA PRO A 131 2.77 17.88 10.69
C PRO A 131 2.35 17.36 9.29
N PRO A 132 1.49 16.33 9.22
CA PRO A 132 0.90 15.89 7.97
C PRO A 132 0.18 17.02 7.22
N GLN A 133 0.37 17.07 5.91
CA GLN A 133 -0.21 18.05 5.01
C GLN A 133 -1.34 17.42 4.20
N GLU A 134 -2.45 18.14 4.08
CA GLU A 134 -3.67 17.73 3.39
C GLU A 134 -3.67 18.07 1.89
N THR A 135 -2.49 18.05 1.26
CA THR A 135 -2.27 18.49 -0.13
C THR A 135 -3.24 17.85 -1.13
N TYR A 136 -3.60 16.57 -0.90
CA TYR A 136 -4.48 15.78 -1.75
C TYR A 136 -5.86 15.50 -1.12
N CYS A 137 -6.16 16.06 0.06
CA CYS A 137 -7.45 15.89 0.72
C CYS A 137 -8.49 16.89 0.19
N LYS A 138 -8.89 16.75 -1.08
CA LYS A 138 -9.83 17.68 -1.75
C LYS A 138 -11.18 17.00 -2.00
N THR A 139 -12.27 17.75 -2.02
CA THR A 139 -13.57 17.17 -2.41
C THR A 139 -13.45 16.44 -3.76
N PHE A 140 -13.93 15.20 -3.81
CA PHE A 140 -13.91 14.38 -5.03
C PHE A 140 -14.48 15.15 -6.23
N ASP A 141 -13.68 15.23 -7.28
CA ASP A 141 -14.07 15.77 -8.59
C ASP A 141 -13.55 14.85 -9.68
N PHE A 142 -14.44 14.07 -10.28
CA PHE A 142 -14.09 13.07 -11.30
C PHE A 142 -13.25 13.63 -12.46
N ILE A 143 -13.48 14.87 -12.87
CA ILE A 143 -12.73 15.47 -13.98
C ILE A 143 -11.30 15.80 -13.54
N GLN A 144 -11.12 16.29 -12.32
CA GLN A 144 -9.79 16.55 -11.76
C GLN A 144 -9.00 15.25 -11.55
N GLU A 145 -9.65 14.18 -11.07
CA GLU A 145 -9.01 12.88 -10.83
C GLU A 145 -8.46 12.23 -12.12
N ILE A 146 -9.01 12.55 -13.29
CA ILE A 146 -8.48 12.06 -14.58
C ILE A 146 -7.32 12.92 -15.07
N HIS A 147 -7.28 14.20 -14.69
CA HIS A 147 -6.33 15.17 -15.22
C HIS A 147 -5.01 15.20 -14.45
N GLU A 148 -5.03 15.01 -13.13
CA GLU A 148 -3.82 15.04 -12.30
C GLU A 148 -3.15 13.66 -12.21
N ASN A 149 -2.12 13.47 -13.03
CA ASN A 149 -1.09 12.44 -12.85
C ASN A 149 0.28 13.11 -13.00
N ARG A 150 0.58 14.10 -12.14
CA ARG A 150 1.86 14.83 -12.16
C ARG A 150 2.93 13.97 -11.49
N TYR A 151 3.67 13.23 -12.30
CA TYR A 151 4.92 12.55 -11.92
C TYR A 151 6.10 13.51 -11.83
#